data_AF-A0A1Q9P2W0-F1
#
_entry.id   AF-A0A1Q9P2W0-F1
#
_cell.length_a   1.000
_cell.length_b   1.000
_cell.length_c   1.000
_cell.angle_alpha   90.00
_cell.angle_beta   90.00
_cell.angle_gamma   90.00
#
_symmetry.space_group_name_H-M   'P 1'
#
loop_
_entity.id
_entity.type
_entity.pdbx_description
1 polymer ?
#
loop_
_entity_poly.entity_id
_entity_poly.type
_entity_poly.pdbx_seq_one_letter_code
_entity_poly.pdbx_strand_id
1 'polypeptide(L)'
;MDLKQIQEIQVKTILDRKWDRFNATQVFSHLIEELGEIVSHFLYEEKYKVTGIGHKENKTNLNEEFGQAFNLFLQLAYLANVDLESAWREENEKMDTRFPKEEWQNLAESKK
;
A
#
# COMPACT_ATOMS: atom_id res chain seq x y z
N MET A 1 -18.33 -3.07 -2.42
CA MET A 1 -17.05 -3.59 -1.89
C MET A 1 -16.94 -3.11 -0.46
N ASP A 2 -15.96 -3.58 0.32
CA ASP A 2 -15.82 -3.14 1.71
C ASP A 2 -14.90 -1.90 1.87
N LEU A 3 -14.30 -1.42 0.76
CA LEU A 3 -13.38 -0.29 0.79
C LEU A 3 -14.03 0.99 1.31
N LYS A 4 -15.28 1.26 0.93
CA LYS A 4 -16.00 2.43 1.43
C LYS A 4 -16.19 2.37 2.97
N GLN A 5 -16.56 1.22 3.52
CA GLN A 5 -16.76 1.08 4.97
C GLN A 5 -15.43 1.22 5.72
N ILE A 6 -14.35 0.61 5.20
CA ILE A 6 -13.01 0.76 5.75
C ILE A 6 -12.57 2.24 5.73
N GLN A 7 -12.79 2.95 4.61
CA GLN A 7 -12.45 4.36 4.48
C GLN A 7 -13.25 5.21 5.48
N GLU A 8 -14.53 4.95 5.67
CA GLU A 8 -15.39 5.64 6.66
C GLU A 8 -14.89 5.43 8.10
N ILE A 9 -14.52 4.19 8.47
CA ILE A 9 -13.93 3.88 9.78
C ILE A 9 -12.63 4.65 9.99
N GLN A 10 -11.79 4.72 8.96
CA GLN A 10 -10.52 5.41 9.05
C GLN A 10 -10.69 6.93 9.11
N VAL A 11 -11.62 7.52 8.36
CA VAL A 11 -11.95 8.95 8.44
C VAL A 11 -12.39 9.32 9.86
N LYS A 12 -13.22 8.49 10.50
CA LYS A 12 -13.58 8.70 11.91
C LYS A 12 -12.33 8.70 12.81
N THR A 13 -11.45 7.73 12.64
CA THR A 13 -10.20 7.61 13.43
C THR A 13 -9.30 8.84 13.24
N ILE A 14 -9.16 9.33 12.01
CA ILE A 14 -8.37 10.52 11.66
C ILE A 14 -8.92 11.74 12.40
N LEU A 15 -10.23 11.97 12.34
CA LEU A 15 -10.89 13.14 12.93
C LEU A 15 -10.91 13.10 14.47
N ASP A 16 -11.09 11.91 15.05
CA ASP A 16 -11.07 11.68 16.49
C ASP A 16 -9.68 11.98 17.08
N ARG A 17 -8.61 11.64 16.34
CA ARG A 17 -7.22 11.85 16.75
C ARG A 17 -6.60 13.17 16.27
N LYS A 18 -7.36 14.00 15.54
CA LYS A 18 -6.89 15.26 14.93
C LYS A 18 -5.74 15.08 13.95
N TRP A 19 -5.71 13.94 13.26
CA TRP A 19 -4.70 13.61 12.27
C TRP A 19 -4.96 14.29 10.91
N ASP A 20 -6.15 14.88 10.73
CA ASP A 20 -6.49 15.77 9.62
C ASP A 20 -5.61 17.03 9.57
N ARG A 21 -4.88 17.34 10.65
CA ARG A 21 -3.97 18.49 10.74
C ARG A 21 -2.59 18.24 10.14
N PHE A 22 -2.20 16.99 9.92
CA PHE A 22 -0.94 16.67 9.26
C PHE A 22 -1.05 16.96 7.77
N ASN A 23 -0.01 17.55 7.18
CA ASN A 23 -0.02 17.81 5.75
C ASN A 23 0.19 16.53 4.95
N ALA A 24 -0.30 16.52 3.71
CA ALA A 24 -0.22 15.34 2.83
C ALA A 24 1.22 14.86 2.63
N THR A 25 2.20 15.76 2.56
CA THR A 25 3.62 15.41 2.40
C THR A 25 4.14 14.63 3.60
N GLN A 26 3.78 14.99 4.83
CA GLN A 26 4.17 14.26 6.05
C GLN A 26 3.58 12.85 6.07
N VAL A 27 2.28 12.73 5.76
CA VAL A 27 1.60 11.43 5.69
C VAL A 27 2.21 10.56 4.59
N PHE A 28 2.53 11.16 3.44
CA PHE A 28 3.18 10.47 2.34
C PHE A 28 4.61 10.04 2.68
N SER A 29 5.40 10.88 3.33
CA SER A 29 6.75 10.51 3.80
C SER A 29 6.68 9.31 4.75
N HIS A 30 5.76 9.31 5.70
CA HIS A 30 5.58 8.19 6.61
C HIS A 30 5.13 6.92 5.88
N LEU A 31 4.23 7.03 4.89
CA LEU A 31 3.85 5.90 4.04
C LEU A 31 5.07 5.27 3.35
N ILE A 32 6.01 6.08 2.85
CA ILE A 32 7.24 5.58 2.24
C ILE A 32 8.13 4.86 3.26
N GLU A 33 8.17 5.31 4.50
CA GLU A 33 8.90 4.64 5.59
C GLU A 33 8.34 3.24 5.84
N GLU A 34 7.01 3.10 6.03
CA GLU A 34 6.37 1.80 6.26
C GLU A 34 6.51 0.84 5.06
N LEU A 35 6.43 1.36 3.84
CA LEU A 35 6.73 0.57 2.64
C LEU A 35 8.20 0.13 2.60
N GLY A 36 9.12 0.95 3.13
CA GLY A 36 10.53 0.60 3.30
C GLY A 36 10.74 -0.57 4.27
N GLU A 37 9.92 -0.66 5.33
CA GLU A 37 9.94 -1.78 6.28
C GLU A 37 9.49 -3.09 5.62
N ILE A 38 8.41 -3.04 4.82
CA ILE A 38 7.94 -4.17 4.01
C ILE A 38 9.02 -4.62 3.03
N VAL A 39 9.63 -3.69 2.30
CA VAL A 39 10.72 -4.02 1.36
C VAL A 39 11.89 -4.64 2.10
N SER A 40 12.27 -4.09 3.26
CA SER A 40 13.37 -4.64 4.05
C SER A 40 13.13 -6.09 4.44
N HIS A 41 11.89 -6.47 4.80
CA HIS A 41 11.53 -7.87 5.08
C HIS A 41 11.85 -8.78 3.90
N PHE A 42 11.34 -8.47 2.70
CA PHE A 42 11.56 -9.29 1.51
C PHE A 42 13.04 -9.37 1.11
N LEU A 43 13.81 -8.29 1.27
CA LEU A 43 15.25 -8.32 0.97
C LEU A 43 16.02 -9.34 1.83
N TYR A 44 15.60 -9.57 3.08
CA TYR A 44 16.17 -10.63 3.91
C TYR A 44 15.62 -12.01 3.54
N GLU A 45 14.32 -12.14 3.28
CA GLU A 45 13.68 -13.38 2.84
C GLU A 45 14.32 -13.94 1.56
N GLU A 46 14.56 -13.06 0.59
CA GLU A 46 15.17 -13.36 -0.71
C GLU A 46 16.71 -13.51 -0.63
N LYS A 47 17.29 -13.35 0.56
CA LYS A 47 18.74 -13.43 0.84
C LYS A 47 19.58 -12.39 0.08
N TYR A 48 18.96 -11.30 -0.38
CA TYR A 48 19.69 -10.15 -0.91
C TYR A 48 20.44 -9.42 0.20
N LYS A 49 19.79 -9.19 1.35
CA LYS A 49 20.43 -8.78 2.60
C LYS A 49 20.70 -9.99 3.48
N VAL A 50 21.87 -10.01 4.13
CA VAL A 50 22.29 -11.09 5.01
C VAL A 50 22.69 -10.52 6.36
N THR A 51 22.04 -11.00 7.42
CA THR A 51 22.30 -10.59 8.80
C THR A 51 23.76 -10.83 9.17
N GLY A 52 24.45 -9.77 9.60
CA GLY A 52 25.86 -9.83 9.98
C GLY A 52 26.85 -9.49 8.86
N ILE A 53 26.38 -9.30 7.61
CA ILE A 53 27.21 -8.81 6.50
C ILE A 53 26.73 -7.41 6.10
N GLY A 54 27.29 -6.38 6.73
CA GLY A 54 26.97 -4.97 6.42
C GLY A 54 25.57 -4.49 6.83
N HIS A 55 24.67 -5.42 7.20
CA HIS A 55 23.28 -5.12 7.55
C HIS A 55 22.83 -5.82 8.84
N LYS A 56 21.94 -5.15 9.56
CA LYS A 56 21.22 -5.69 10.72
C LYS A 56 19.75 -5.83 10.35
N GLU A 57 19.21 -7.01 10.60
CA GLU A 57 17.79 -7.29 10.42
C GLU A 57 17.01 -6.64 11.56
N ASN A 58 16.11 -5.73 11.21
CA ASN A 58 15.07 -5.31 12.13
C ASN A 58 13.96 -6.34 12.03
N LYS A 59 13.64 -7.00 13.15
CA LYS A 59 12.47 -7.88 13.21
C LYS A 59 11.22 -7.02 13.20
N THR A 60 10.64 -6.83 12.03
CA THR A 60 9.35 -6.16 11.83
C THR A 60 8.26 -7.20 11.69
N ASN A 61 7.05 -6.88 12.14
CA ASN A 61 5.89 -7.75 11.94
C ASN A 61 5.24 -7.35 10.61
N LEU A 62 5.41 -8.17 9.58
CA LEU A 62 4.94 -7.85 8.23
C LEU A 62 3.45 -7.46 8.19
N ASN A 63 2.61 -8.09 9.01
CA ASN A 63 1.19 -7.75 9.07
C ASN A 63 0.94 -6.34 9.65
N GLU A 64 1.76 -5.91 10.61
CA GLU A 64 1.69 -4.56 11.19
C GLU A 64 2.11 -3.52 10.14
N GLU A 65 3.20 -3.76 9.42
CA GLU A 65 3.70 -2.84 8.38
C GLU A 65 2.70 -2.65 7.23
N PHE A 66 2.10 -3.74 6.73
CA PHE A 66 1.03 -3.64 5.73
C PHE A 66 -0.19 -2.86 6.27
N GLY A 67 -0.54 -3.06 7.54
CA GLY A 67 -1.62 -2.33 8.19
C GLY A 67 -1.33 -0.84 8.35
N GLN A 68 -0.12 -0.48 8.77
CA GLN A 68 0.33 0.91 8.91
C GLN A 68 0.38 1.61 7.55
N ALA A 69 1.01 0.99 6.55
CA ALA A 69 1.04 1.51 5.19
C ALA A 69 -0.38 1.73 4.63
N PHE A 70 -1.28 0.77 4.83
CA PHE A 70 -2.66 0.91 4.36
C PHE A 70 -3.42 2.03 5.09
N ASN A 71 -3.27 2.16 6.40
CA ASN A 71 -3.89 3.24 7.18
C ASN A 71 -3.38 4.64 6.75
N LEU A 72 -2.09 4.77 6.46
CA LEU A 72 -1.49 6.00 5.95
C LEU A 72 -1.97 6.32 4.52
N PHE A 73 -2.13 5.30 3.67
CA PHE A 73 -2.71 5.48 2.34
C PHE A 73 -4.17 5.96 2.40
N LEU A 74 -4.99 5.38 3.28
CA LEU A 74 -6.36 5.85 3.53
C LEU A 74 -6.39 7.29 4.04
N GLN A 75 -5.47 7.68 4.93
CA GLN A 75 -5.34 9.07 5.39
C GLN A 75 -4.93 10.01 4.26
N LEU A 76 -4.00 9.60 3.41
CA LEU A 76 -3.60 10.37 2.24
C LEU A 76 -4.78 10.58 1.28
N ALA A 77 -5.58 9.54 1.04
CA ALA A 77 -6.78 9.63 0.23
C ALA A 77 -7.81 10.60 0.83
N TYR A 78 -7.99 10.59 2.16
CA TYR A 78 -8.82 11.56 2.87
C TYR A 78 -8.31 13.00 2.66
N LEU A 79 -7.02 13.25 2.86
CA LEU A 79 -6.41 14.58 2.67
C LEU A 79 -6.48 15.07 1.21
N ALA A 80 -6.47 14.15 0.26
CA ALA A 80 -6.62 14.43 -1.17
C ALA A 80 -8.09 14.50 -1.63
N ASN A 81 -9.06 14.28 -0.73
CA ASN A 81 -10.48 14.21 -1.04
C ASN A 81 -10.83 13.17 -2.12
N VAL A 82 -10.24 11.97 -2.01
CA VAL A 82 -10.41 10.85 -2.95
C VAL A 82 -11.34 9.78 -2.36
N ASP A 83 -12.39 9.42 -3.10
CA ASP A 83 -13.18 8.20 -2.87
C ASP A 83 -12.46 7.01 -3.49
N LEU A 84 -11.95 6.12 -2.64
CA LEU A 84 -11.12 4.99 -3.08
C LEU A 84 -11.92 3.89 -3.77
N GLU A 85 -13.17 3.64 -3.37
CA GLU A 85 -13.99 2.63 -4.04
C GLU A 85 -14.36 3.09 -5.44
N SER A 86 -14.74 4.35 -5.60
CA SER A 86 -15.02 4.95 -6.91
C SER A 86 -13.77 4.98 -7.78
N ALA A 87 -12.63 5.44 -7.25
CA ALA A 87 -11.36 5.48 -7.98
C ALA A 87 -10.91 4.08 -8.44
N TRP A 88 -11.05 3.06 -7.59
CA TRP A 88 -10.71 1.69 -7.94
C TRP A 88 -11.62 1.14 -9.05
N ARG A 89 -12.93 1.38 -9.00
CA ARG A 89 -13.87 0.93 -10.03
C ARG A 89 -13.53 1.50 -11.40
N GLU A 90 -13.31 2.81 -11.46
CA GLU A 90 -12.97 3.50 -12.70
C GLU A 90 -11.64 3.02 -13.29
N GLU A 91 -10.63 2.76 -12.47
CA GLU A 91 -9.35 2.24 -12.96
C GLU A 91 -9.47 0.77 -13.38
N ASN A 92 -10.22 -0.04 -12.63
CA ASN A 92 -10.41 -1.46 -12.96
C ASN A 92 -11.09 -1.64 -14.34
N GLU A 93 -12.10 -0.83 -14.64
CA GLU A 93 -12.73 -0.82 -15.98
C GLU A 93 -11.73 -0.47 -17.10
N LYS A 94 -10.79 0.44 -16.84
CA LYS A 94 -9.72 0.79 -17.79
C LYS A 94 -8.68 -0.31 -17.90
N MET A 95 -8.36 -1.00 -16.80
CA MET A 95 -7.37 -2.07 -16.78
C MET A 95 -7.78 -3.25 -17.66
N ASP A 96 -9.07 -3.63 -17.68
CA ASP A 96 -9.58 -4.70 -18.56
C ASP A 96 -9.33 -4.41 -20.05
N THR A 97 -9.36 -3.12 -20.42
CA THR A 97 -9.07 -2.67 -21.80
C THR A 97 -7.57 -2.56 -22.06
N ARG A 98 -6.79 -2.06 -21.09
CA ARG A 98 -5.34 -1.86 -21.22
C ARG A 98 -4.55 -3.17 -21.18
N PHE A 99 -5.09 -4.18 -20.50
CA PHE A 99 -4.41 -5.43 -20.21
C PHE A 99 -5.34 -6.62 -20.52
N PRO A 100 -5.54 -6.96 -21.81
CA PRO A 100 -6.44 -8.04 -22.20
C PRO A 100 -6.03 -9.38 -21.61
N LYS A 101 -6.98 -10.07 -20.98
CA LYS A 101 -6.74 -11.35 -20.29
C LYS A 101 -6.03 -12.39 -21.16
N GLU A 102 -6.49 -12.58 -22.39
CA GLU A 102 -5.95 -13.60 -23.30
C GLU A 102 -4.49 -13.34 -23.66
N GLU A 103 -4.12 -12.09 -23.93
CA GLU A 103 -2.74 -11.72 -24.26
C GLU A 103 -1.79 -11.99 -23.09
N TRP A 104 -2.21 -11.65 -21.87
CA TRP A 104 -1.43 -11.91 -20.67
C TRP A 104 -1.30 -13.40 -20.34
N GLN A 105 -2.36 -14.18 -20.54
CA GLN A 105 -2.33 -15.63 -20.36
C GLN A 105 -1.36 -16.29 -21.34
N ASN A 106 -1.44 -15.94 -22.63
CA ASN A 106 -0.53 -16.43 -23.65
C ASN A 106 0.93 -16.06 -23.35
N LEU A 107 1.19 -14.84 -22.88
CA LEU A 107 2.54 -14.40 -22.50
C LEU A 107 3.08 -15.23 -21.32
N ALA A 108 2.27 -15.44 -20.28
CA ALA A 108 2.69 -16.20 -19.10
C ALA A 108 3.01 -17.67 -19.42
N GLU A 109 2.25 -18.28 -20.33
CA GLU A 109 2.49 -19.65 -20.79
C GLU A 109 3.74 -19.77 -21.67
N SER A 110 4.03 -18.75 -22.49
CA SER A 110 5.23 -18.74 -23.35
C SER A 110 6.56 -18.56 -22.60
N LYS A 111 6.51 -18.13 -21.34
CA LYS A 111 7.68 -17.92 -20.46
C LYS A 111 7.97 -19.09 -19.50
N LYS A 112 7.15 -20.15 -19.51
CA LYS A 112 7.42 -21.41 -18.82
C LYS A 112 8.29 -22.32 -19.68
#